data_AF-A0A844FBU6-F1
#
_entry.id   AF-A0A844FBU6-F1
#
_cell.length_a   1.000
_cell.length_b   1.000
_cell.length_c   1.000
_cell.angle_alpha   90.00
_cell.angle_beta   90.00
_cell.angle_gamma   90.00
#
_symmetry.space_group_name_H-M   'P 1'
#
loop_
_entity.id
_entity.type
_entity.pdbx_description
1 polymer ?
#
loop_
_entity_poly.entity_id
_entity_poly.type
_entity_poly.pdbx_seq_one_letter_code
_entity_poly.pdbx_strand_id
1 'polypeptide(L)'
;MDKRLNGETIGRIYHAYSKEAIHISGMEEMIVYLEGFFDRLGFPFPGTDEKTFRISGKKTEREERMIKVMREEDILENHGDAGTFIIRVQHRQHSSWQGLITWVDEDKTVAFRSALELIKLIDEALNDKDDESGNETFVKS
;
A
#
# COMPACT_ATOMS: atom_id res chain seq x y z
N MET A 1 1.87 9.12 2.88
CA MET A 1 3.30 9.35 3.16
C MET A 1 3.43 10.71 3.79
N ASP A 2 4.12 10.80 4.93
CA ASP A 2 4.12 12.02 5.73
C ASP A 2 5.35 12.86 5.46
N LYS A 3 6.56 12.28 5.44
CA LYS A 3 7.80 13.01 5.12
C LYS A 3 8.80 12.10 4.44
N ARG A 4 9.75 12.73 3.73
CA ARG A 4 10.93 12.09 3.13
C ARG A 4 12.17 12.81 3.66
N LEU A 5 13.11 12.07 4.25
CA LEU A 5 14.35 12.60 4.81
C LEU A 5 15.50 11.68 4.42
N ASN A 6 16.51 12.19 3.72
CA ASN A 6 17.70 11.44 3.31
C ASN A 6 17.42 10.11 2.56
N GLY A 7 16.32 10.03 1.82
CA GLY A 7 15.88 8.81 1.11
C GLY A 7 15.02 7.86 1.95
N GLU A 8 14.86 8.13 3.25
CA GLU A 8 13.94 7.41 4.12
C GLU A 8 12.56 8.07 4.11
N THR A 9 11.52 7.28 3.86
CA THR A 9 10.13 7.77 3.81
C THR A 9 9.39 7.35 5.06
N ILE A 10 8.88 8.31 5.85
CA ILE A 10 7.98 8.01 6.96
C ILE A 10 6.53 8.15 6.50
N GLY A 11 5.66 7.30 7.03
CA GLY A 11 4.26 7.32 6.64
C GLY A 11 3.33 6.59 7.58
N ARG A 12 2.05 6.63 7.21
CA ARG A 12 0.95 5.97 7.89
C ARG A 12 0.17 5.12 6.89
N ILE A 13 -0.18 3.90 7.30
CA ILE A 13 -1.07 3.01 6.56
C ILE A 13 -2.42 2.97 7.26
N TYR A 14 -3.48 3.11 6.47
CA TYR A 14 -4.85 2.96 6.88
C TYR A 14 -5.50 1.82 6.09
N HIS A 15 -6.26 0.96 6.76
CA HIS A 15 -7.03 -0.09 6.13
C HIS A 15 -8.28 -0.39 6.97
N ALA A 16 -9.30 -0.98 6.36
CA ALA A 16 -10.63 -1.05 6.96
C ALA A 16 -10.78 -1.98 8.18
N TYR A 17 -9.69 -2.62 8.60
CA TYR A 17 -9.66 -3.61 9.69
C TYR A 17 -8.89 -3.12 10.93
N SER A 18 -8.38 -1.88 10.90
CA SER A 18 -7.78 -1.21 12.06
C SER A 18 -8.38 0.19 12.16
N LYS A 19 -8.66 0.65 13.38
CA LYS A 19 -9.04 2.06 13.63
C LYS A 19 -7.81 2.95 13.79
N GLU A 20 -6.67 2.37 14.14
CA GLU A 20 -5.43 3.09 14.40
C GLU A 20 -4.55 3.06 13.16
N ALA A 21 -3.89 4.20 12.90
CA ALA A 21 -2.91 4.34 11.84
C ALA A 21 -1.66 3.50 12.17
N ILE A 22 -1.21 2.71 11.20
CA ILE A 22 0.04 1.95 11.32
C ILE A 22 1.18 2.83 10.83
N HIS A 23 2.10 3.16 11.72
CA HIS A 23 3.25 4.00 11.40
C HIS A 23 4.35 3.13 10.78
N ILE A 24 4.95 3.63 9.71
CA ILE A 24 6.04 2.99 8.98
C ILE A 24 7.22 3.96 8.85
N SER A 25 8.44 3.44 8.99
CA SER A 25 9.70 4.14 8.80
C SER A 25 10.44 3.51 7.63
N GLY A 26 9.92 3.75 6.42
CA GLY A 26 10.51 3.30 5.18
C GLY A 26 9.57 2.42 4.34
N MET A 27 9.96 2.29 3.07
CA MET A 27 9.25 1.45 2.10
C MET A 27 9.36 -0.04 2.44
N GLU A 28 10.46 -0.47 3.04
CA GLU A 28 10.65 -1.87 3.43
C GLU A 28 9.67 -2.31 4.53
N GLU A 29 9.49 -1.49 5.57
CA GLU A 29 8.50 -1.75 6.63
C GLU A 29 7.07 -1.79 6.07
N MET A 30 6.77 -0.91 5.11
CA MET A 30 5.48 -0.94 4.41
C MET A 30 5.23 -2.28 3.73
N ILE A 31 6.21 -2.79 2.97
CA ILE A 31 6.06 -4.07 2.26
C ILE A 31 5.93 -5.23 3.23
N VAL A 32 6.77 -5.29 4.27
CA VAL A 32 6.71 -6.34 5.29
C VAL A 32 5.35 -6.33 6.00
N TYR A 33 4.86 -5.14 6.35
CA TYR A 33 3.54 -4.98 6.96
C TYR A 33 2.43 -5.47 6.03
N LEU A 34 2.46 -5.03 4.77
CA LEU A 34 1.45 -5.39 3.78
C LEU A 34 1.44 -6.90 3.51
N GLU A 35 2.59 -7.57 3.35
CA GLU A 35 2.67 -9.05 3.20
C GLU A 35 1.99 -9.74 4.39
N GLY A 36 2.38 -9.38 5.61
CA GLY A 36 1.81 -9.97 6.82
C GLY A 36 0.32 -9.69 7.00
N PHE A 37 -0.14 -8.49 6.62
CA PHE A 37 -1.55 -8.13 6.64
C PHE A 37 -2.36 -8.96 5.64
N PHE A 38 -1.81 -9.11 4.45
CA PHE A 38 -2.37 -9.85 3.34
C PHE A 38 -2.46 -11.34 3.61
N ASP A 39 -1.44 -11.95 4.20
CA ASP A 39 -1.45 -13.36 4.60
C ASP A 39 -2.50 -13.63 5.69
N ARG A 40 -2.65 -12.71 6.66
CA ARG A 40 -3.70 -12.79 7.69
C ARG A 40 -5.10 -12.62 7.12
N LEU A 41 -5.26 -11.73 6.14
CA LEU A 41 -6.56 -11.47 5.52
C LEU A 41 -7.03 -12.63 4.63
N GLY A 42 -6.10 -13.44 4.10
CA GLY A 42 -6.41 -14.48 3.12
C GLY A 42 -6.88 -13.96 1.76
N PHE A 43 -6.89 -12.64 1.55
CA PHE A 43 -7.38 -11.98 0.33
C PHE A 43 -6.46 -10.83 -0.14
N PRO A 44 -6.17 -10.69 -1.45
CA PRO A 44 -6.58 -11.58 -2.55
C PRO A 44 -5.98 -12.97 -2.37
N PHE A 45 -6.78 -14.00 -2.66
CA PHE A 45 -6.34 -15.39 -2.53
C PHE A 45 -4.98 -15.54 -3.25
N PRO A 46 -3.97 -16.12 -2.59
CA PRO A 46 -2.72 -16.43 -3.26
C PRO A 46 -3.04 -17.32 -4.47
N GLY A 47 -2.95 -16.77 -5.68
CA GLY A 47 -3.25 -17.49 -6.92
C GLY A 47 -2.25 -18.61 -7.21
N THR A 48 -1.25 -18.75 -6.33
CA THR A 48 -0.22 -19.78 -6.35
C THR A 48 -0.52 -20.85 -5.30
N ASP A 49 -1.79 -21.17 -5.07
CA ASP A 49 -2.11 -22.47 -4.49
C ASP A 49 -1.70 -23.55 -5.50
N GLU A 50 -0.69 -24.30 -5.10
CA GLU A 50 -0.16 -25.46 -5.77
C GLU A 50 -1.29 -26.29 -6.37
N LYS A 51 -1.09 -26.76 -7.60
CA LYS A 51 -1.84 -27.87 -8.19
C LYS A 51 -1.65 -29.12 -7.32
N THR A 52 -2.29 -29.18 -6.16
CA THR A 52 -2.36 -30.38 -5.33
C THR A 52 -3.79 -30.87 -5.33
N PHE A 53 -4.00 -31.84 -6.20
CA PHE A 53 -5.10 -32.78 -6.13
C PHE A 53 -5.05 -33.48 -4.76
N ARG A 54 -5.79 -32.99 -3.76
CA ARG A 54 -6.03 -33.67 -2.47
C ARG A 54 -7.51 -33.49 -2.14
N ILE A 55 -8.36 -34.43 -2.55
CA ILE A 55 -8.77 -35.60 -1.74
C ILE A 55 -8.93 -35.24 -0.26
N SER A 56 -10.20 -35.04 0.13
CA SER A 56 -10.77 -35.26 1.46
C SER A 56 -9.98 -34.73 2.68
N GLY A 57 -10.55 -33.68 3.28
CA GLY A 57 -10.67 -33.61 4.74
C GLY A 57 -9.50 -32.96 5.47
N LYS A 58 -9.62 -31.64 5.69
CA LYS A 58 -9.41 -31.04 7.01
C LYS A 58 -10.11 -29.69 7.06
N LYS A 59 -11.06 -29.57 7.98
CA LYS A 59 -11.61 -28.29 8.43
C LYS A 59 -10.46 -27.39 8.87
N THR A 60 -10.30 -26.23 8.25
CA THR A 60 -9.62 -25.13 8.92
C THR A 60 -10.66 -24.48 9.83
N GLU A 61 -10.74 -25.00 11.05
CA GLU A 61 -11.42 -24.31 12.14
C GLU A 61 -10.64 -23.03 12.46
N ARG A 62 -11.37 -21.90 12.45
CA ARG A 62 -11.00 -20.61 13.05
C ARG A 62 -10.14 -19.66 12.20
N GLU A 63 -10.63 -19.33 11.00
CA GLU A 63 -10.37 -18.00 10.44
C GLU A 63 -11.05 -16.97 11.36
N GLU A 64 -10.27 -16.25 12.17
CA GLU A 64 -10.72 -15.03 12.81
C GLU A 64 -11.07 -14.04 11.70
N ARG A 65 -12.34 -14.03 11.27
CA ARG A 65 -12.83 -13.12 10.23
C ARG A 65 -12.51 -11.71 10.67
N MET A 66 -11.51 -11.07 10.06
CA MET A 66 -11.19 -9.67 10.33
C MET A 66 -12.48 -8.86 10.13
N ILE A 67 -12.92 -8.16 11.17
CA ILE A 67 -14.16 -7.37 11.11
C ILE A 67 -13.81 -6.02 10.48
N LYS A 68 -14.52 -5.63 9.42
CA LYS A 68 -14.40 -4.27 8.87
C LYS A 68 -14.90 -3.28 9.94
N VAL A 69 -14.01 -2.47 10.48
CA VAL A 69 -14.26 -1.52 11.58
C VAL A 69 -14.25 -0.05 11.13
N MET A 70 -13.84 0.24 9.90
CA MET A 70 -13.87 1.57 9.29
C MET A 70 -14.59 1.56 7.93
N ARG A 71 -15.24 2.67 7.57
CA ARG A 71 -15.78 2.86 6.22
C ARG A 71 -14.65 3.29 5.29
N GLU A 72 -14.86 3.11 3.99
CA GLU A 72 -13.88 3.55 2.99
C GLU A 72 -13.74 5.07 2.97
N GLU A 73 -14.84 5.80 3.16
CA GLU A 73 -14.85 7.25 3.29
C GLU A 73 -13.93 7.72 4.42
N ASP A 74 -14.08 7.14 5.62
CA ASP A 74 -13.27 7.50 6.80
C ASP A 74 -11.75 7.25 6.57
N ILE A 75 -11.40 6.27 5.73
CA ILE A 75 -10.01 5.97 5.39
C ILE A 75 -9.47 6.99 4.40
N LEU A 76 -10.28 7.38 3.42
CA LEU A 76 -9.92 8.29 2.34
C LEU A 76 -9.78 9.75 2.80
N GLU A 77 -10.36 10.12 3.95
CA GLU A 77 -10.16 11.43 4.59
C GLU A 77 -8.74 11.63 5.15
N ASN A 78 -7.90 10.58 5.18
CA ASN A 78 -6.54 10.67 5.68
C ASN A 78 -5.57 11.06 4.57
N HIS A 79 -4.84 12.15 4.80
CA HIS A 79 -3.82 12.67 3.89
C HIS A 79 -2.45 12.69 4.56
N GLY A 80 -1.40 12.43 3.77
CA GLY A 80 -0.02 12.60 4.20
C GLY A 80 0.63 13.78 3.47
N ASP A 81 1.50 14.53 4.15
CA ASP A 81 2.06 15.77 3.61
C ASP A 81 2.92 15.54 2.35
N ALA A 82 3.75 14.49 2.35
CA ALA A 82 4.57 14.14 1.18
C ALA A 82 3.72 13.55 0.04
N GLY A 83 2.64 12.84 0.35
CA GLY A 83 1.68 12.40 -0.67
C GLY A 83 0.74 11.29 -0.22
N THR A 84 -0.40 11.21 -0.89
CA THR A 84 -1.48 10.29 -0.54
C THR A 84 -1.68 9.24 -1.63
N PHE A 85 -1.54 7.96 -1.26
CA PHE A 85 -1.61 6.83 -2.19
C PHE A 85 -2.67 5.82 -1.75
N ILE A 86 -3.52 5.40 -2.68
CA ILE A 86 -4.49 4.32 -2.49
C ILE A 86 -3.96 3.10 -3.23
N ILE A 87 -3.78 1.99 -2.50
CA ILE A 87 -3.26 0.74 -3.06
C ILE A 87 -4.36 -0.30 -3.08
N ARG A 88 -4.66 -0.80 -4.28
CA ARG A 88 -5.67 -1.85 -4.52
C ARG A 88 -4.97 -3.08 -5.07
N VAL A 89 -4.65 -4.04 -4.19
CA VAL A 89 -4.11 -5.33 -4.62
C VAL A 89 -5.25 -6.20 -5.15
N GLN A 90 -5.09 -6.74 -6.35
CA GLN A 90 -6.11 -7.54 -7.04
C GLN A 90 -5.70 -9.02 -7.15
N HIS A 91 -4.42 -9.27 -7.37
CA HIS A 91 -3.89 -10.62 -7.52
C HIS A 91 -2.59 -10.81 -6.75
N ARG A 92 -2.34 -12.06 -6.34
CA ARG A 92 -1.08 -12.51 -5.76
C ARG A 92 -0.57 -13.71 -6.52
N GLN A 93 0.17 -13.46 -7.60
CA GLN A 93 0.77 -14.50 -8.42
C GLN A 93 2.29 -14.39 -8.40
N HIS A 94 2.96 -15.54 -8.55
CA HIS A 94 4.43 -15.61 -8.63
C HIS A 94 5.15 -14.99 -7.43
N SER A 95 4.60 -15.19 -6.23
CA SER A 95 5.15 -14.63 -4.99
C SER A 95 5.28 -13.09 -5.03
N SER A 96 4.37 -12.41 -5.72
CA SER A 96 4.28 -10.95 -5.73
C SER A 96 2.84 -10.48 -5.87
N TRP A 97 2.64 -9.17 -5.81
CA TRP A 97 1.33 -8.52 -5.88
C TRP A 97 1.13 -7.80 -7.19
N GLN A 98 -0.09 -7.86 -7.71
CA GLN A 98 -0.53 -7.10 -8.87
C GLN A 98 -1.79 -6.32 -8.53
N GLY A 99 -1.89 -5.10 -9.04
CA GLY A 99 -3.01 -4.23 -8.70
C GLY A 99 -2.91 -2.83 -9.29
N LEU A 100 -3.60 -1.90 -8.64
CA LEU A 100 -3.62 -0.48 -9.00
C LEU A 100 -3.13 0.36 -7.83
N ILE A 101 -2.37 1.39 -8.14
CA ILE A 101 -2.05 2.49 -7.23
C ILE A 101 -2.66 3.77 -7.79
N THR A 102 -3.37 4.50 -6.93
CA THR A 102 -3.88 5.84 -7.24
C THR A 102 -3.14 6.84 -6.37
N TRP A 103 -2.48 7.80 -7.02
CA TRP A 103 -1.95 8.99 -6.37
C TRP A 103 -3.06 10.04 -6.32
N VAL A 104 -3.54 10.32 -5.10
CA VAL A 104 -4.72 11.16 -4.89
C VAL A 104 -4.45 12.62 -5.23
N ASP A 105 -3.24 13.13 -4.94
CA ASP A 105 -2.92 14.53 -5.14
C ASP A 105 -2.93 14.92 -6.64
N GLU A 106 -2.59 13.98 -7.53
CA GLU A 106 -2.49 14.17 -8.98
C GLU A 106 -3.64 13.51 -9.77
N ASP A 107 -4.63 12.92 -9.08
CA ASP A 107 -5.70 12.09 -9.68
C ASP A 107 -5.16 11.02 -10.67
N LYS A 108 -3.96 10.50 -10.41
CA LYS A 108 -3.24 9.60 -11.32
C LYS A 108 -3.35 8.16 -10.85
N THR A 109 -3.94 7.30 -11.68
CA THR A 109 -4.03 5.84 -11.41
C THR A 109 -3.17 5.04 -12.37
N VAL A 110 -2.30 4.18 -11.81
CA VAL A 110 -1.36 3.35 -12.56
C VAL A 110 -1.45 1.90 -12.07
N ALA A 111 -1.32 0.94 -12.99
CA ALA A 111 -1.22 -0.47 -12.63
C ALA A 111 0.21 -0.84 -12.21
N PHE A 112 0.34 -1.63 -11.16
CA PHE A 112 1.60 -2.25 -10.77
C PHE A 112 1.55 -3.77 -10.96
N ARG A 113 2.67 -4.35 -11.38
CA ARG A 113 2.82 -5.80 -11.68
C ARG A 113 3.63 -6.57 -10.65
N SER A 114 4.23 -5.88 -9.69
CA SER A 114 4.95 -6.47 -8.57
C SER A 114 5.06 -5.51 -7.40
N ALA A 115 5.41 -6.02 -6.22
CA ALA A 115 5.74 -5.20 -5.05
C ALA A 115 6.88 -4.20 -5.34
N LEU A 116 7.89 -4.60 -6.13
CA LEU A 116 8.98 -3.71 -6.52
C LEU A 116 8.52 -2.59 -7.46
N GLU A 117 7.59 -2.88 -8.36
CA GLU A 117 6.99 -1.87 -9.24
C GLU A 117 6.16 -0.87 -8.43
N LEU A 118 5.42 -1.34 -7.43
CA LEU A 118 4.73 -0.47 -6.47
C LEU A 118 5.71 0.47 -5.75
N ILE A 119 6.84 -0.03 -5.24
CA ILE A 119 7.87 0.81 -4.60
C ILE A 119 8.36 1.89 -5.55
N LYS A 120 8.70 1.52 -6.80
CA LYS A 120 9.19 2.45 -7.81
C LYS A 120 8.19 3.55 -8.13
N LEU A 121 6.91 3.19 -8.28
CA LEU A 121 5.85 4.16 -8.58
C LEU A 121 5.67 5.17 -7.44
N ILE A 122 5.77 4.72 -6.18
CA ILE A 122 5.73 5.63 -5.02
C ILE A 122 6.99 6.49 -4.97
N ASP A 123 8.17 5.91 -5.21
CA ASP A 123 9.43 6.64 -5.18
C ASP A 123 9.48 7.76 -6.25
N GLU A 124 9.05 7.44 -7.48
CA GLU A 124 8.94 8.39 -8.60
C GLU A 124 7.97 9.53 -8.26
N ALA A 125 6.76 9.20 -7.81
CA ALA A 125 5.76 10.20 -7.44
C ALA A 125 6.21 11.13 -6.30
N LEU A 126 7.00 10.61 -5.36
CA LEU A 126 7.55 11.42 -4.27
C LEU A 126 8.73 12.30 -4.73
N ASN A 127 9.57 11.82 -5.66
CA ASN A 127 10.67 12.62 -6.21
C ASN A 127 10.15 13.77 -7.09
N ASP A 128 9.09 13.56 -7.87
CA ASP A 128 8.47 14.61 -8.70
C ASP A 128 8.02 15.82 -7.85
N LYS A 129 7.54 15.58 -6.62
CA LYS A 129 7.13 16.64 -5.69
C LYS A 129 8.28 17.41 -5.08
N ASP A 130 9.44 16.78 -4.87
CA ASP A 130 10.62 17.46 -4.32
C ASP A 130 11.12 18.53 -5.32
N ASP A 131 11.03 18.27 -6.62
CA ASP A 131 11.45 19.20 -7.70
C ASP A 131 10.50 20.41 -7.85
N GLU A 132 9.20 20.26 -7.59
CA GLU A 132 8.25 21.39 -7.64
C GLU A 132 8.31 22.30 -6.40
N SER A 133 8.82 21.81 -5.27
CA SER A 133 8.98 22.62 -4.05
C SER A 133 10.23 23.52 -4.04
N GLY A 134 11.12 23.36 -5.03
CA GLY A 134 12.40 24.08 -5.15
C GLY A 134 12.37 25.38 -5.98
N ASN A 135 11.21 25.78 -6.52
CA ASN A 135 11.12 26.91 -7.46
C ASN A 135 10.27 28.09 -6.95
N GLU A 136 10.09 28.27 -5.65
CA GLU A 136 9.53 29.52 -5.09
C GLU A 136 10.50 30.17 -4.12
N THR A 137 11.42 30.96 -4.66
CA THR A 137 11.92 32.25 -4.14
C THR A 137 13.21 32.58 -4.88
N PHE A 138 13.15 33.50 -5.85
CA PHE A 138 14.11 34.57 -6.16
C PHE A 138 13.71 35.23 -7.49
N VAL A 139 12.52 35.85 -7.52
CA VAL A 139 12.28 36.97 -8.44
C VAL A 139 12.29 38.26 -7.62
N LYS A 140 13.31 39.06 -7.95
CA LYS A 140 13.64 40.38 -7.40
C LYS A 140 12.44 41.33 -7.35
N SER A 141 12.46 42.23 -6.37
CA SER A 141 12.33 43.68 -6.59
C SER A 141 13.20 44.41 -5.58
#